data_AF-A0A434FPV4-F1
#
_entry.id   AF-A0A434FPV4-F1
#
_cell.length_a   1.000
_cell.length_b   1.000
_cell.length_c   1.000
_cell.angle_alpha   90.00
_cell.angle_beta   90.00
_cell.angle_gamma   90.00
#
_symmetry.space_group_name_H-M   'P 1'
#
loop_
_entity.id
_entity.type
_entity.pdbx_description
1 polymer ?
#
loop_
_entity_poly.entity_id
_entity_poly.type
_entity_poly.pdbx_seq_one_letter_code
_entity_poly.pdbx_strand_id
1 'polypeptide(L)'
;MAELSSLAELGTVAAQPAAPVHVQKLDKSGRAYATGKRKNAIARVWVKPGSGKITVNDKEFASYFARPVLQMILNQPIVAANRAGQYDIVATVIGGGLSGQAGAVRHGISK
;
A
#
# COMPACT_ATOMS: atom_id res chain seq x y z
N MET A 1 12.88 -58.98 -2.14
CA MET A 1 11.69 -58.34 -2.75
C MET A 1 11.06 -57.45 -1.70
N ALA A 2 11.66 -56.27 -1.49
CA ALA A 2 11.30 -55.35 -0.43
C ALA A 2 11.03 -53.98 -1.07
N GLU A 3 9.96 -53.33 -0.60
CA GLU A 3 9.72 -51.88 -0.70
C GLU A 3 9.60 -51.26 -2.11
N LEU A 4 8.48 -51.49 -2.80
CA LEU A 4 8.03 -50.60 -3.90
C LEU A 4 6.61 -50.06 -3.68
N SER A 5 5.98 -50.35 -2.55
CA SER A 5 4.62 -49.94 -2.23
C SER A 5 4.55 -48.52 -1.61
N SER A 6 5.66 -48.01 -1.08
CA SER A 6 5.71 -46.76 -0.30
C SER A 6 5.99 -45.49 -1.12
N LEU A 7 6.34 -45.61 -2.41
CA LEU A 7 6.56 -44.46 -3.30
C LEU A 7 5.30 -43.99 -4.05
N ALA A 8 4.29 -44.84 -4.20
CA ALA A 8 3.07 -44.52 -4.95
C ALA A 8 2.09 -43.65 -4.16
N GLU A 9 2.23 -43.55 -2.83
CA GLU A 9 1.31 -42.82 -1.95
C GLU A 9 1.73 -41.36 -1.67
N LEU A 10 2.88 -40.91 -2.18
CA LEU A 10 3.37 -39.53 -2.04
C LEU A 10 2.86 -38.56 -3.12
N GLY A 11 1.99 -39.03 -4.04
CA GLY A 11 1.51 -38.27 -5.19
C GLY A 11 0.27 -37.38 -4.97
N THR A 12 -0.24 -37.27 -3.75
CA THR A 12 -1.38 -36.39 -3.44
C THR A 12 -0.93 -35.25 -2.52
N VAL A 13 -0.24 -34.27 -3.11
CA VAL A 13 -0.19 -32.93 -2.52
C VAL A 13 -1.62 -32.40 -2.44
N ALA A 14 -2.21 -32.56 -1.26
CA ALA A 14 -3.49 -31.99 -0.91
C ALA A 14 -3.49 -30.52 -1.34
N ALA A 15 -4.42 -30.18 -2.24
CA ALA A 15 -4.66 -28.81 -2.66
C ALA A 15 -4.96 -27.99 -1.40
N GLN A 16 -3.98 -27.21 -0.98
CA GLN A 16 -4.13 -26.29 0.15
C GLN A 16 -5.29 -25.36 -0.18
N PRO A 17 -6.23 -25.17 0.76
CA PRO A 17 -7.41 -24.34 0.50
C PRO A 17 -6.93 -22.98 0.05
N ALA A 18 -7.32 -22.60 -1.18
CA ALA A 18 -6.95 -21.34 -1.78
C ALA A 18 -7.22 -20.23 -0.76
N ALA A 19 -6.15 -19.56 -0.32
CA ALA A 19 -6.20 -18.48 0.65
C ALA A 19 -7.31 -17.50 0.26
N PRO A 20 -8.03 -16.90 1.22
CA PRO A 20 -9.16 -16.03 0.91
C PRO A 20 -8.69 -14.92 -0.03
N VAL A 21 -9.17 -14.97 -1.27
CA VAL A 21 -8.87 -13.97 -2.30
C VAL A 21 -9.41 -12.65 -1.77
N HIS A 22 -8.53 -11.78 -1.29
CA HIS A 22 -8.95 -10.46 -0.83
C HIS A 22 -9.40 -9.66 -2.05
N VAL A 23 -10.72 -9.64 -2.28
CA VAL A 23 -11.31 -8.93 -3.42
C VAL A 23 -11.04 -7.45 -3.22
N GLN A 24 -10.21 -6.87 -4.11
CA GLN A 24 -9.92 -5.45 -4.11
C GLN A 24 -11.22 -4.68 -4.36
N LYS A 25 -11.73 -4.01 -3.32
CA LYS A 25 -12.86 -3.08 -3.46
C LYS A 25 -12.36 -1.81 -4.13
N LEU A 26 -12.46 -1.80 -5.45
CA LEU A 26 -12.17 -0.63 -6.29
C LEU A 26 -13.45 0.15 -6.54
N ASP A 27 -13.33 1.47 -6.59
CA ASP A 27 -14.43 2.33 -7.00
C ASP A 27 -14.77 2.18 -8.49
N LYS A 28 -15.89 2.79 -8.92
CA LYS A 28 -16.29 2.92 -10.34
C LYS A 28 -15.20 3.51 -11.24
N SER A 29 -14.24 4.24 -10.67
CA SER A 29 -13.10 4.84 -11.37
C SER A 29 -11.80 4.03 -11.26
N GLY A 30 -11.84 2.79 -10.75
CA GLY A 30 -10.65 1.94 -10.58
C GLY A 30 -9.66 2.48 -9.54
N ARG A 31 -10.14 3.25 -8.56
CA ARG A 31 -9.33 3.82 -7.49
C ARG A 31 -9.49 2.98 -6.24
N ALA A 32 -8.38 2.68 -5.57
CA ALA A 32 -8.39 2.05 -4.27
C ALA A 32 -8.46 3.13 -3.18
N TYR A 33 -9.36 2.94 -2.22
CA TYR A 33 -9.51 3.80 -1.06
C TYR A 33 -8.80 3.20 0.14
N ALA A 34 -7.94 3.98 0.78
CA ALA A 34 -7.28 3.61 2.00
C ALA A 34 -7.30 4.74 3.02
N THR A 35 -7.21 4.38 4.30
CA THR A 35 -7.11 5.36 5.39
C THR A 35 -5.93 5.05 6.29
N GLY A 36 -5.10 6.06 6.51
CA GLY A 36 -3.97 6.02 7.42
C GLY A 36 -4.19 6.92 8.64
N LYS A 37 -3.72 6.49 9.81
CA LYS A 37 -3.79 7.28 11.03
C LYS A 37 -2.45 7.18 11.76
N ARG A 38 -1.98 8.29 12.33
CA ARG A 38 -0.80 8.31 13.20
C ARG A 38 -0.88 9.48 14.16
N LYS A 39 -0.72 9.21 15.47
CA LYS A 39 -0.97 10.20 16.53
C LYS A 39 -2.38 10.81 16.31
N ASN A 40 -2.47 12.13 16.21
CA ASN A 40 -3.72 12.86 15.97
C ASN A 40 -3.95 13.20 14.49
N ALA A 41 -3.15 12.66 13.56
CA ALA A 41 -3.29 12.90 12.13
C ALA A 41 -4.05 11.76 11.44
N ILE A 42 -4.97 12.13 10.55
CA ILE A 42 -5.78 11.24 9.73
C ILE A 42 -5.52 11.55 8.26
N ALA A 43 -5.21 10.52 7.48
CA ALA A 43 -4.96 10.57 6.05
C ALA A 43 -5.99 9.73 5.30
N ARG A 44 -6.72 10.33 4.36
CA ARG A 44 -7.51 9.63 3.35
C ARG A 44 -6.69 9.56 2.09
N VAL A 45 -6.47 8.36 1.56
CA VAL A 45 -5.60 8.13 0.42
C VAL A 45 -6.39 7.43 -0.68
N TRP A 46 -6.26 7.96 -1.88
CA TRP A 46 -6.79 7.39 -3.10
C TRP A 46 -5.61 6.98 -3.97
N VAL A 47 -5.54 5.70 -4.30
CA VAL A 47 -4.50 5.15 -5.18
C VAL A 47 -5.14 4.80 -6.50
N LYS A 48 -4.55 5.27 -7.60
CA LYS A 48 -4.96 4.90 -8.96
C LYS A 48 -3.72 4.45 -9.74
N PRO A 49 -3.81 3.46 -10.65
CA PRO A 49 -2.72 3.16 -11.56
C PRO A 49 -2.43 4.39 -12.44
N GLY A 50 -1.16 4.74 -12.64
CA GLY A 50 -0.77 5.99 -13.30
C GLY A 50 0.73 6.23 -13.37
N SER A 51 1.11 7.50 -13.38
CA SER A 51 2.46 8.02 -13.66
C SER A 51 3.38 8.19 -12.44
N GLY A 52 2.94 7.83 -11.24
CA GLY A 52 3.72 8.04 -10.02
C GLY A 52 3.54 9.39 -9.35
N LYS A 53 2.52 10.19 -9.74
CA LYS A 53 2.30 11.53 -9.19
C LYS A 53 1.69 11.45 -7.80
N ILE A 54 2.32 12.09 -6.82
CA ILE A 54 1.86 12.14 -5.43
C ILE A 54 1.41 13.57 -5.11
N THR A 55 0.14 13.71 -4.74
CA THR A 55 -0.47 15.00 -4.35
C THR A 55 -1.03 14.89 -2.93
N VAL A 56 -0.82 15.93 -2.13
CA VAL A 56 -1.23 16.02 -0.73
C VAL A 56 -1.96 17.34 -0.52
N ASN A 57 -3.25 17.31 -0.17
CA ASN A 57 -4.10 18.50 -0.01
C ASN A 57 -3.96 19.48 -1.20
N ASP A 58 -4.11 18.94 -2.41
CA ASP A 58 -4.04 19.68 -3.69
C ASP A 58 -2.69 20.37 -3.98
N LYS A 59 -1.65 20.01 -3.23
CA LYS A 59 -0.27 20.47 -3.44
C LYS A 59 0.64 19.29 -3.77
N GLU A 60 1.74 19.56 -4.45
CA GLU A 60 2.77 18.56 -4.66
C GLU A 60 3.38 18.14 -3.31
N PHE A 61 3.63 16.84 -3.12
CA PHE A 61 4.09 16.31 -1.84
C PHE A 61 5.42 16.96 -1.39
N ALA A 62 6.30 17.31 -2.33
CA ALA A 62 7.57 17.99 -2.07
C ALA A 62 7.36 19.41 -1.53
N SER A 63 6.38 20.15 -2.05
CA SER A 63 6.03 21.49 -1.58
C SER A 63 5.30 21.46 -0.24
N TYR A 64 4.48 20.43 0.02
CA TYR A 64 3.77 20.28 1.29
C TYR A 64 4.70 19.88 2.44
N PHE A 65 5.60 18.93 2.19
CA PHE A 65 6.58 18.47 3.17
C PHE A 65 7.95 19.10 2.89
N ALA A 66 8.20 20.28 3.44
CA ALA A 66 9.44 21.03 3.22
C ALA A 66 10.74 20.30 3.60
N ARG A 67 10.67 19.30 4.50
CA ARG A 67 11.85 18.54 4.95
C ARG A 67 12.02 17.25 4.13
N PRO A 68 13.21 16.98 3.57
CA PRO A 68 13.45 15.79 2.75
C PRO A 68 13.25 14.47 3.52
N VAL A 69 13.52 14.48 4.84
CA VAL A 69 13.26 13.32 5.72
C VAL A 69 11.77 12.92 5.71
N LEU A 70 10.85 13.89 5.66
CA LEU A 70 9.41 13.61 5.65
C LEU A 70 8.96 13.07 4.28
N GLN A 71 9.54 13.58 3.20
CA GLN A 71 9.33 13.10 1.84
C GLN A 71 9.79 11.64 1.70
N MET A 72 10.95 11.30 2.25
CA MET A 72 11.49 9.95 2.25
C MET A 72 10.53 8.96 2.95
N ILE A 73 9.93 9.35 4.07
CA ILE A 73 8.98 8.52 4.82
C ILE A 73 7.73 8.19 3.98
N LEU A 74 7.24 9.13 3.15
CA LEU A 74 6.11 8.85 2.24
C LEU A 74 6.46 7.83 1.16
N ASN A 75 7.70 7.85 0.66
CA ASN A 75 8.14 6.99 -0.43
C ASN A 75 8.46 5.56 0.01
N GLN A 76 8.80 5.34 1.28
CA GLN A 76 9.11 4.01 1.84
C GLN A 76 8.17 2.86 1.42
N PRO A 77 6.83 2.97 1.52
CA PRO A 77 5.93 1.88 1.13
C PRO A 77 5.97 1.57 -0.37
N ILE A 78 6.15 2.59 -1.21
CA ILE A 78 6.23 2.43 -2.67
C ILE A 78 7.53 1.71 -3.06
N VAL A 79 8.63 2.10 -2.41
CA VAL A 79 9.95 1.48 -2.57
C VAL A 79 9.90 0.03 -2.08
N ALA A 80 9.31 -0.23 -0.90
CA ALA A 80 9.18 -1.58 -0.36
C ALA A 80 8.34 -2.51 -1.26
N ALA A 81 7.34 -1.97 -1.96
CA ALA A 81 6.53 -2.72 -2.90
C ALA A 81 7.20 -2.90 -4.29
N ASN A 82 8.36 -2.27 -4.56
CA ASN A 82 8.97 -2.19 -5.89
C ASN A 82 8.00 -1.68 -6.98
N ARG A 83 7.11 -0.74 -6.62
CA ARG A 83 6.07 -0.18 -7.51
C ARG A 83 6.27 1.31 -7.80
N ALA A 84 7.52 1.78 -7.75
CA ALA A 84 7.86 3.15 -8.06
C ALA A 84 7.36 3.54 -9.48
N GLY A 85 6.69 4.68 -9.59
CA GLY A 85 6.20 5.21 -10.87
C GLY A 85 4.94 4.56 -11.45
N GLN A 86 4.34 3.55 -10.78
CA GLN A 86 3.19 2.81 -11.32
C GLN A 86 1.83 3.32 -10.84
N TYR A 87 1.81 4.10 -9.75
CA TYR A 87 0.59 4.53 -9.10
C TYR A 87 0.62 6.03 -8.83
N ASP A 88 -0.44 6.72 -9.23
CA ASP A 88 -0.71 8.07 -8.78
C ASP A 88 -1.46 8.01 -7.44
N ILE A 89 -1.10 8.90 -6.52
CA ILE A 89 -1.60 8.92 -5.15
C ILE A 89 -2.15 10.31 -4.87
N VAL A 90 -3.40 10.35 -4.45
CA VAL A 90 -4.06 11.58 -3.97
C VAL A 90 -4.38 11.40 -2.50
N ALA A 91 -3.73 12.18 -1.65
CA ALA A 91 -3.91 12.12 -0.21
C ALA A 91 -4.53 13.41 0.32
N THR A 92 -5.56 13.28 1.14
CA THR A 92 -6.12 14.36 1.94
C THR A 92 -5.81 14.12 3.41
N VAL A 93 -5.11 15.04 4.06
CA VAL A 93 -4.68 14.91 5.45
C VAL A 93 -5.26 16.01 6.32
N ILE A 94 -5.69 15.63 7.52
CA ILE A 94 -6.21 16.52 8.55
C ILE A 94 -5.64 16.17 9.93
N GLY A 95 -5.51 17.19 10.78
CA GLY A 95 -5.07 17.04 12.17
C GLY A 95 -3.56 16.84 12.36
N GLY A 96 -3.14 16.94 13.62
CA GLY A 96 -1.74 16.79 14.04
C GLY A 96 -0.79 17.84 13.45
N GLY A 97 0.49 17.50 13.34
CA GLY A 97 1.52 18.30 12.66
C GLY A 97 2.18 17.54 11.51
N LEU A 98 3.06 18.20 10.75
CA LEU A 98 3.67 17.68 9.52
C LEU A 98 4.29 16.27 9.67
N SER A 99 5.01 16.01 10.76
CA SER A 99 5.61 14.69 11.02
C SER A 99 4.58 13.59 11.29
N GLY A 100 3.48 13.93 11.97
CA GLY A 100 2.36 13.01 12.19
C GLY A 100 1.63 12.70 10.89
N GLN A 101 1.36 13.74 10.09
CA GLN A 101 0.71 13.63 8.79
C GLN A 101 1.51 12.78 7.81
N ALA A 102 2.83 13.01 7.69
CA ALA A 102 3.69 12.20 6.83
C ALA A 102 3.61 10.71 7.17
N GLY A 103 3.61 10.38 8.47
CA GLY A 103 3.46 9.00 8.91
C GLY A 103 2.05 8.44 8.71
N ALA A 104 1.00 9.26 8.82
CA ALA A 104 -0.37 8.85 8.50
C ALA A 104 -0.50 8.53 7.01
N VAL A 105 0.06 9.35 6.12
CA VAL A 105 0.05 9.09 4.66
C VAL A 105 0.82 7.81 4.34
N ARG A 106 2.03 7.63 4.90
CA ARG A 106 2.79 6.37 4.76
C ARG A 106 1.95 5.15 5.08
N HIS A 107 1.21 5.20 6.20
CA HIS A 107 0.37 4.08 6.62
C HIS A 107 -0.86 3.91 5.71
N GLY A 108 -1.39 5.01 5.17
CA GLY A 108 -2.48 4.97 4.18
C GLY A 108 -2.06 4.35 2.86
N ILE A 109 -0.83 4.58 2.38
CA ILE A 109 -0.32 3.98 1.13
C ILE A 109 -0.05 2.48 1.28
N SER A 110 0.27 2.03 2.50
CA SER A 110 0.64 0.63 2.76
C SER A 110 -0.55 -0.33 2.92
N LYS A 111 -1.76 0.18 3.03
CA LYS A 111 -2.98 -0.64 3.15
C LYS A 111 -3.53 -0.96 1.77
#